data_AF-A0A2V8UYU4-F1
#
_entry.id   AF-A0A2V8UYU4-F1
#
_cell.length_a   1.000
_cell.length_b   1.000
_cell.length_c   1.000
_cell.angle_alpha   90.00
_cell.angle_beta   90.00
_cell.angle_gamma   90.00
#
_symmetry.space_group_name_H-M   'P 1'
#
loop_
_entity.id
_entity.type
_entity.pdbx_description
1 polymer ?
#
loop_
_entity_poly.entity_id
_entity_poly.type
_entity_poly.pdbx_seq_one_letter_code
_entity_poly.pdbx_strand_id
1 'polypeptide(L)'
;MLAATSMQMCAGVDYLWQRGARAIMKQKQMMAWLVTAAYASLIWAADVSKATHPAHIGRNPIVRVVTVTQAELPRGNDDLLEDTMSRLQQASAFRPDIACLPELFSRRPAESVPGPVTERLSAWAREHSSYVVFGLKTIAGGRVYNSALLVDRKGQIVGQFNKMHPTEN
;
A
#
# COMPACT_ATOMS: atom_id res chain seq x y z
N MET A 1 9.06 3.38 73.89
CA MET A 1 10.34 4.00 73.49
C MET A 1 11.41 2.91 73.58
N LEU A 2 11.72 2.23 72.49
CA LEU A 2 12.71 1.15 72.43
C LEU A 2 13.60 1.37 71.21
N ALA A 3 14.90 1.27 71.45
CA ALA A 3 15.99 1.75 70.62
C ALA A 3 16.32 0.82 69.44
N ALA A 4 16.97 1.43 68.46
CA ALA A 4 17.53 0.81 67.28
C ALA A 4 18.65 -0.20 67.59
N THR A 5 18.81 -1.21 66.72
CA THR A 5 20.07 -1.91 66.52
C THR A 5 20.28 -2.07 65.02
N SER A 6 21.25 -1.34 64.49
CA SER A 6 21.71 -1.37 63.11
C SER A 6 22.67 -2.56 62.91
N MET A 7 22.44 -3.37 61.88
CA MET A 7 23.41 -4.36 61.42
C MET A 7 23.93 -3.96 60.03
N GLN A 8 25.26 -3.82 59.96
CA GLN A 8 26.04 -3.34 58.83
C GLN A 8 26.47 -4.55 57.97
N MET A 9 26.27 -4.53 56.64
CA MET A 9 26.93 -5.46 55.71
C MET A 9 27.48 -4.73 54.47
N CYS A 10 28.82 -4.69 54.43
CA CYS A 10 29.78 -4.78 53.32
C CYS A 10 29.45 -4.23 51.91
N ALA A 11 29.95 -3.03 51.62
CA ALA A 11 29.96 -2.36 50.30
C ALA A 11 31.03 -2.86 49.29
N GLY A 12 31.75 -3.96 49.59
CA GLY A 12 32.92 -4.39 48.81
C GLY A 12 32.63 -5.30 47.61
N VAL A 13 31.53 -6.06 47.64
CA VAL A 13 31.23 -7.10 46.63
C VAL A 13 30.58 -6.49 45.37
N ASP A 14 29.82 -5.40 45.54
CA ASP A 14 29.10 -4.76 44.43
C ASP A 14 30.01 -4.00 43.46
N TYR A 15 31.15 -3.50 43.94
CA TYR A 15 32.07 -2.69 43.12
C TYR A 15 32.82 -3.51 42.05
N LEU A 16 33.18 -4.76 42.38
CA LEU A 16 33.89 -5.66 41.47
C LEU A 16 32.98 -6.18 40.34
N TRP A 17 31.68 -6.37 40.62
CA TRP A 17 30.70 -6.77 39.59
C TRP A 17 30.40 -5.65 38.58
N GLN A 18 30.33 -4.40 39.04
CA GLN A 18 30.08 -3.23 38.18
C GLN A 18 31.25 -2.86 37.26
N ARG A 19 32.51 -3.25 37.58
CA ARG A 19 33.65 -3.08 36.65
C ARG A 19 33.69 -4.17 35.58
N GLY A 20 33.39 -5.42 35.93
CA GLY A 20 33.36 -6.54 34.97
C GLY A 20 32.27 -6.36 33.90
N ALA A 21 31.06 -5.95 34.30
CA ALA A 21 29.93 -5.76 33.38
C ALA A 21 30.18 -4.67 32.32
N ARG A 22 30.88 -3.59 32.66
CA ARG A 22 31.19 -2.50 31.71
C ARG A 22 32.22 -2.88 30.65
N ALA A 23 33.19 -3.73 30.99
CA ALA A 23 34.16 -4.24 30.02
C ALA A 23 33.51 -5.22 29.03
N ILE A 24 32.64 -6.10 29.53
CA ILE A 24 31.88 -7.07 28.71
C ILE A 24 30.90 -6.35 27.78
N MET A 25 30.24 -5.27 28.25
CA MET A 25 29.34 -4.48 27.41
C MET A 25 30.08 -3.71 26.31
N LYS A 26 31.25 -3.10 26.59
CA LYS A 26 32.05 -2.45 25.54
C LYS A 26 32.53 -3.45 24.48
N GLN A 27 32.87 -4.67 24.88
CA GLN A 27 33.30 -5.72 23.95
C GLN A 27 32.13 -6.26 23.11
N LYS A 28 30.93 -6.38 23.68
CA LYS A 28 29.72 -6.75 22.91
C LYS A 28 29.27 -5.66 21.93
N GLN A 29 29.36 -4.38 22.31
CA GLN A 29 28.99 -3.27 21.43
C GLN A 29 29.93 -3.16 20.23
N MET A 30 31.24 -3.36 20.43
CA MET A 30 32.25 -3.26 19.36
C MET A 30 32.15 -4.41 18.34
N MET A 31 31.77 -5.61 18.79
CA MET A 31 31.53 -6.76 17.90
C MET A 31 30.26 -6.60 17.06
N ALA A 32 29.22 -5.95 17.59
CA ALA A 32 28.01 -5.67 16.83
C ALA A 32 28.29 -4.75 15.64
N TRP A 33 29.12 -3.70 15.81
CA TRP A 33 29.49 -2.77 14.74
C TRP A 33 30.35 -3.40 13.63
N LEU A 34 31.22 -4.35 13.98
CA LEU A 34 32.04 -5.06 13.00
C LEU A 34 31.21 -6.01 12.12
N VAL A 35 30.16 -6.63 12.68
CA VAL A 35 29.26 -7.52 11.92
C VAL A 35 28.36 -6.71 10.97
N THR A 36 27.84 -5.55 11.38
CA THR A 36 27.06 -4.68 10.47
C THR A 36 27.90 -4.08 9.36
N ALA A 37 29.14 -3.66 9.63
CA ALA A 37 30.04 -3.10 8.62
C ALA A 37 30.46 -4.15 7.57
N ALA A 38 30.68 -5.41 7.98
CA ALA A 38 31.01 -6.50 7.07
C ALA A 38 29.83 -6.95 6.18
N TYR A 39 28.59 -6.86 6.69
CA TYR A 39 27.39 -7.20 5.92
C TYR A 39 26.87 -6.05 5.03
N ALA A 40 27.22 -4.80 5.32
CA ALA A 40 26.79 -3.64 4.52
C ALA A 40 27.26 -3.73 3.06
N SER A 41 28.44 -4.31 2.81
CA SER A 41 28.99 -4.49 1.46
C SER A 41 28.36 -5.64 0.68
N LEU A 42 27.71 -6.60 1.35
CA LEU A 42 27.00 -7.72 0.70
C LEU A 42 25.60 -7.32 0.24
N ILE A 43 25.01 -6.26 0.79
CA ILE A 43 23.66 -5.82 0.46
C ILE A 43 23.64 -4.89 -0.77
N TRP A 44 24.78 -4.29 -1.15
CA TRP A 44 24.84 -3.29 -2.22
C TRP A 44 25.16 -3.86 -3.62
N ALA A 45 25.51 -5.14 -3.74
CA ALA A 45 25.82 -5.80 -5.02
C ALA A 45 24.64 -6.58 -5.63
N ALA A 46 23.48 -6.59 -4.98
CA ALA A 46 22.26 -7.09 -5.61
C ALA A 46 21.66 -5.98 -6.47
N ASP A 47 21.88 -6.04 -7.78
CA ASP A 47 21.09 -5.31 -8.76
C ASP A 47 19.61 -5.73 -8.64
N VAL A 48 18.85 -5.02 -7.79
CA VAL A 48 17.41 -5.23 -7.56
C VAL A 48 16.58 -4.86 -8.80
N SER A 49 17.18 -4.30 -9.85
CA SER A 49 16.47 -3.89 -11.07
C SER A 49 16.22 -5.04 -12.07
N LYS A 50 16.75 -6.25 -11.81
CA LYS A 50 16.47 -7.47 -12.58
C LYS A 50 15.90 -8.62 -11.75
N ALA A 51 15.04 -8.33 -10.78
CA ALA A 51 14.10 -9.33 -10.29
C ALA A 51 13.07 -9.62 -11.39
N THR A 52 13.40 -10.56 -12.29
CA THR A 52 12.40 -11.30 -13.06
C THR A 52 11.30 -11.72 -12.11
N HIS A 53 10.09 -11.23 -12.36
CA HIS A 53 8.91 -11.57 -11.57
C HIS A 53 8.87 -13.10 -11.45
N PRO A 54 8.98 -13.69 -10.24
CA PRO A 54 8.87 -15.12 -10.12
C PRO A 54 7.49 -15.50 -10.66
N ALA A 55 7.48 -16.28 -11.75
CA ALA A 55 6.26 -16.82 -12.30
C ALA A 55 5.60 -17.67 -11.21
N HIS A 56 4.49 -17.20 -10.66
CA HIS A 56 3.72 -17.93 -9.68
C HIS A 56 3.15 -19.21 -10.32
N ILE A 57 3.88 -20.32 -10.22
CA ILE A 57 3.35 -21.67 -10.50
C ILE A 57 2.76 -22.20 -9.20
N GLY A 58 1.54 -21.75 -9.00
CA GLY A 58 0.56 -22.21 -8.04
C GLY A 58 -0.70 -21.47 -8.40
N ARG A 59 -1.21 -21.69 -9.63
CA ARG A 59 -2.40 -21.01 -10.13
C ARG A 59 -3.53 -21.37 -9.16
N ASN A 60 -3.90 -20.43 -8.29
CA ASN A 60 -5.21 -20.51 -7.67
C ASN A 60 -6.20 -20.44 -8.85
N PRO A 61 -6.97 -21.51 -9.15
CA PRO A 61 -7.84 -21.52 -10.31
C PRO A 61 -9.03 -20.56 -10.14
N ILE A 62 -9.19 -20.00 -8.94
CA ILE A 62 -10.31 -19.14 -8.57
C ILE A 62 -9.88 -17.69 -8.70
N VAL A 63 -10.57 -16.96 -9.58
CA VAL A 63 -10.50 -15.50 -9.69
C VAL A 63 -11.70 -14.91 -8.97
N ARG A 64 -11.47 -14.03 -8.00
CA ARG A 64 -12.55 -13.32 -7.30
C ARG A 64 -12.80 -11.99 -7.98
N VAL A 65 -14.02 -11.80 -8.44
CA VAL A 65 -14.45 -10.55 -9.09
C VAL A 65 -15.49 -9.88 -8.22
N VAL A 66 -15.31 -8.58 -7.98
CA VAL A 66 -16.33 -7.73 -7.35
C VAL A 66 -16.75 -6.63 -8.30
N THR A 67 -18.03 -6.27 -8.26
CA THR A 67 -18.57 -5.11 -8.95
C THR A 67 -19.12 -4.14 -7.93
N VAL A 68 -18.91 -2.84 -8.16
CA VAL A 68 -19.48 -1.78 -7.33
C VAL A 68 -20.71 -1.23 -8.04
N THR A 69 -21.84 -1.14 -7.33
CA THR A 69 -23.04 -0.47 -7.82
C THR A 69 -23.13 0.93 -7.20
N GLN A 70 -23.77 1.87 -7.91
CA GLN A 70 -24.19 3.17 -7.37
C GLN A 70 -25.69 3.22 -7.07
N ALA A 71 -26.40 2.09 -7.15
CA ALA A 71 -27.80 2.01 -6.73
C ALA A 71 -27.95 2.48 -5.29
N GLU A 72 -29.01 3.24 -5.01
CA GLU A 72 -29.31 3.77 -3.67
C GLU A 72 -28.29 4.79 -3.10
N LEU A 73 -27.30 5.23 -3.89
CA LEU A 73 -26.52 6.41 -3.52
C LEU A 73 -27.35 7.69 -3.67
N PRO A 74 -27.04 8.75 -2.89
CA PRO A 74 -27.73 10.03 -2.96
C PRO A 74 -27.85 10.52 -4.41
N ARG A 75 -29.08 10.64 -4.90
CA ARG A 75 -29.36 11.16 -6.24
C ARG A 75 -29.49 12.69 -6.15
N GLY A 76 -28.36 13.39 -6.19
CA GLY A 76 -28.29 14.86 -6.24
C GLY A 76 -27.45 15.35 -7.41
N ASN A 77 -27.06 16.64 -7.41
CA ASN A 77 -26.03 17.16 -8.32
C ASN A 77 -24.60 16.87 -7.82
N ASP A 78 -24.47 16.36 -6.60
CA ASP A 78 -23.19 16.10 -5.97
C ASP A 78 -22.42 14.98 -6.67
N ASP A 79 -21.10 15.03 -6.56
CA ASP A 79 -20.24 13.99 -7.09
C ASP A 79 -20.34 12.69 -6.27
N LEU A 80 -20.26 11.55 -6.94
CA LEU A 80 -20.40 10.23 -6.30
C LEU A 80 -19.06 9.52 -6.07
N LEU A 81 -17.93 10.21 -6.25
CA LEU A 81 -16.60 9.62 -6.11
C LEU A 81 -16.39 9.05 -4.71
N GLU A 82 -16.64 9.83 -3.66
CA GLU A 82 -16.39 9.37 -2.28
C GLU A 82 -17.28 8.20 -1.88
N ASP A 83 -18.57 8.27 -2.23
CA ASP A 83 -19.51 7.19 -1.96
C ASP A 83 -19.13 5.90 -2.69
N THR A 84 -18.69 6.01 -3.95
CA THR A 84 -18.27 4.87 -4.75
C THR A 84 -16.95 4.28 -4.23
N MET A 85 -16.00 5.13 -3.85
CA MET A 85 -14.74 4.71 -3.22
C MET A 85 -14.99 4.04 -1.86
N SER A 86 -15.97 4.52 -1.08
CA SER A 86 -16.39 3.90 0.18
C SER A 86 -16.93 2.49 -0.05
N ARG A 87 -17.80 2.29 -1.06
CA ARG A 87 -18.30 0.96 -1.45
C ARG A 87 -17.18 0.05 -1.97
N LEU A 88 -16.27 0.58 -2.76
CA LEU A 88 -15.08 -0.15 -3.22
C LEU A 88 -14.22 -0.60 -2.03
N GLN A 89 -14.03 0.29 -1.04
CA GLN A 89 -13.28 -0.03 0.17
C GLN A 89 -13.97 -1.13 0.98
N GLN A 90 -15.30 -1.11 1.10
CA GLN A 90 -16.04 -2.20 1.76
C GLN A 90 -15.86 -3.53 1.00
N ALA A 91 -15.87 -3.49 -0.34
CA ALA A 91 -15.67 -4.67 -1.18
C ALA A 91 -14.28 -5.30 -1.04
N SER A 92 -13.29 -4.58 -0.47
CA SER A 92 -11.97 -5.13 -0.21
C SER A 92 -11.97 -6.31 0.79
N ALA A 93 -13.01 -6.42 1.64
CA ALA A 93 -13.19 -7.54 2.55
C ALA A 93 -13.27 -8.90 1.83
N PHE A 94 -13.76 -8.91 0.59
CA PHE A 94 -13.80 -10.11 -0.27
C PHE A 94 -12.44 -10.46 -0.88
N ARG A 95 -11.43 -9.59 -0.68
CA ARG A 95 -10.06 -9.71 -1.22
C ARG A 95 -10.08 -9.97 -2.74
N PRO A 96 -10.71 -9.11 -3.55
CA PRO A 96 -10.90 -9.37 -4.97
C PRO A 96 -9.57 -9.50 -5.72
N ASP A 97 -9.56 -10.27 -6.80
CA ASP A 97 -8.50 -10.25 -7.80
C ASP A 97 -8.76 -9.15 -8.85
N ILE A 98 -10.04 -8.85 -9.10
CA ILE A 98 -10.52 -7.82 -10.03
C ILE A 98 -11.69 -7.06 -9.39
N ALA A 99 -11.64 -5.73 -9.42
CA ALA A 99 -12.74 -4.85 -9.03
C ALA A 99 -13.20 -4.03 -10.24
N CYS A 100 -14.50 -4.06 -10.55
CA CYS A 100 -15.10 -3.30 -11.65
C CYS A 100 -16.04 -2.22 -11.11
N LEU A 101 -15.79 -0.97 -11.48
CA LEU A 101 -16.63 0.18 -11.14
C LEU A 101 -17.53 0.56 -12.33
N PRO A 102 -18.64 1.27 -12.08
CA PRO A 102 -19.55 1.71 -13.14
C PRO A 102 -18.92 2.65 -14.17
N GLU A 103 -19.57 2.72 -15.33
CA GLU A 103 -19.30 3.74 -16.34
C GLU A 103 -19.51 5.14 -15.76
N LEU A 104 -18.54 6.04 -15.98
CA LEU A 104 -18.60 7.44 -15.56
C LEU A 104 -19.11 7.65 -14.13
N PHE A 105 -18.61 6.84 -13.19
CA PHE A 105 -19.10 6.81 -11.81
C PHE A 105 -18.88 8.15 -11.07
N SER A 106 -17.97 9.00 -11.53
CA SER A 106 -17.76 10.36 -11.01
C SER A 106 -18.33 11.40 -11.96
N ARG A 107 -19.00 12.41 -11.38
CA ARG A 107 -19.55 13.58 -12.08
C ARG A 107 -18.55 14.71 -12.24
N ARG A 108 -17.34 14.58 -11.68
CA ARG A 108 -16.26 15.56 -11.78
C ARG A 108 -15.97 15.96 -13.23
N PRO A 109 -15.38 17.14 -13.46
CA PRO A 109 -14.86 17.52 -14.77
C PRO A 109 -13.87 16.49 -15.31
N ALA A 110 -13.67 16.49 -16.63
CA ALA A 110 -12.70 15.59 -17.25
C ALA A 110 -11.28 15.89 -16.76
N GLU A 111 -10.50 14.84 -16.51
CA GLU A 111 -9.10 14.95 -16.07
C GLU A 111 -8.13 14.32 -17.07
N SER A 112 -6.88 14.76 -17.05
CA SER A 112 -5.81 14.07 -17.77
C SER A 112 -5.54 12.71 -17.13
N VAL A 113 -4.93 11.80 -17.87
CA VAL A 113 -4.48 10.51 -17.36
C VAL A 113 -2.96 10.47 -17.45
N PRO A 114 -2.21 10.33 -16.33
CA PRO A 114 -2.68 10.24 -14.94
C PRO A 114 -3.31 11.54 -14.41
N GLY A 115 -4.13 11.39 -13.36
CA GLY A 115 -4.90 12.46 -12.70
C GLY A 115 -5.49 12.02 -11.35
N PRO A 116 -6.14 12.93 -10.60
CA PRO A 116 -6.56 12.71 -9.22
C PRO A 116 -7.41 11.45 -8.96
N VAL A 117 -8.37 11.12 -9.84
CA VAL A 117 -9.19 9.92 -9.68
C VAL A 117 -8.37 8.67 -9.97
N THR A 118 -7.56 8.70 -11.04
CA THR A 118 -6.70 7.57 -11.38
C THR A 118 -5.65 7.28 -10.29
N GLU A 119 -5.08 8.30 -9.65
CA GLU A 119 -4.12 8.14 -8.55
C GLU A 119 -4.73 7.44 -7.34
N ARG A 120 -5.96 7.80 -6.97
CA ARG A 120 -6.69 7.14 -5.87
C ARG A 120 -6.96 5.68 -6.15
N LEU A 121 -7.40 5.36 -7.37
CA LEU A 121 -7.67 3.98 -7.78
C LEU A 121 -6.37 3.17 -7.94
N SER A 122 -5.29 3.78 -8.41
CA SER A 122 -3.94 3.20 -8.42
C SER A 122 -3.43 2.88 -7.03
N ALA A 123 -3.63 3.77 -6.05
CA ALA A 123 -3.27 3.52 -4.67
C ALA A 123 -4.06 2.34 -4.09
N TRP A 124 -5.39 2.33 -4.31
CA TRP A 124 -6.26 1.25 -3.85
C TRP A 124 -5.89 -0.10 -4.48
N ALA A 125 -5.62 -0.13 -5.80
CA ALA A 125 -5.25 -1.34 -6.53
C ALA A 125 -3.95 -1.95 -5.99
N ARG A 126 -2.94 -1.10 -5.73
CA ARG A 126 -1.66 -1.49 -5.15
C ARG A 126 -1.80 -2.00 -3.72
N GLU A 127 -2.58 -1.32 -2.88
CA GLU A 127 -2.82 -1.72 -1.49
C GLU A 127 -3.48 -3.09 -1.41
N HIS A 128 -4.45 -3.38 -2.28
CA HIS A 128 -5.22 -4.62 -2.25
C HIS A 128 -4.68 -5.71 -3.19
N SER A 129 -3.60 -5.43 -3.93
CA SER A 129 -3.05 -6.32 -4.97
C SER A 129 -4.10 -6.77 -6.00
N SER A 130 -4.98 -5.85 -6.38
CA SER A 130 -6.14 -6.09 -7.24
C SER A 130 -5.99 -5.40 -8.59
N TYR A 131 -6.57 -5.99 -9.65
CA TYR A 131 -6.87 -5.22 -10.86
C TYR A 131 -8.09 -4.34 -10.62
N VAL A 132 -8.11 -3.14 -11.21
CA VAL A 132 -9.26 -2.23 -11.13
C VAL A 132 -9.64 -1.76 -12.53
N VAL A 133 -10.91 -1.93 -12.88
CA VAL A 133 -11.52 -1.43 -14.13
C VAL A 133 -12.54 -0.36 -13.78
N PHE A 134 -12.48 0.79 -14.43
CA PHE A 134 -13.40 1.89 -14.13
C PHE A 134 -13.60 2.82 -15.33
N GLY A 135 -14.78 3.45 -15.40
CA GLY A 135 -15.10 4.48 -16.39
C GLY A 135 -14.83 5.90 -15.85
N LEU A 136 -14.17 6.73 -16.65
CA LEU A 136 -13.84 8.12 -16.30
C LEU A 136 -13.97 9.04 -17.52
N LYS A 137 -14.37 10.30 -17.30
CA LYS A 137 -14.24 11.36 -18.30
C LYS A 137 -12.77 11.79 -18.37
N THR A 138 -12.10 11.51 -19.47
CA THR A 138 -10.68 11.90 -19.64
C THR A 138 -10.53 12.99 -20.68
N ILE A 139 -9.55 13.88 -20.53
CA ILE A 139 -9.24 14.92 -21.52
C ILE A 139 -7.85 14.70 -22.14
N ALA A 140 -7.79 14.73 -23.48
CA ALA A 140 -6.53 14.67 -24.23
C ALA A 140 -6.66 15.47 -25.54
N GLY A 141 -5.69 16.35 -25.81
CA GLY A 141 -5.71 17.20 -27.01
C GLY A 141 -6.94 18.10 -27.12
N GLY A 142 -7.45 18.59 -25.98
CA GLY A 142 -8.65 19.45 -25.91
C GLY A 142 -9.97 18.72 -26.14
N ARG A 143 -9.96 17.40 -26.30
CA ARG A 143 -11.17 16.58 -26.47
C ARG A 143 -11.45 15.74 -25.22
N VAL A 144 -12.73 15.65 -24.87
CA VAL A 144 -13.20 14.81 -23.75
C VAL A 144 -13.65 13.46 -24.28
N TYR A 145 -13.24 12.40 -23.60
CA TYR A 145 -13.56 11.01 -23.92
C TYR A 145 -14.24 10.35 -22.73
N ASN A 146 -15.20 9.48 -23.03
CA ASN A 146 -15.66 8.47 -22.08
C ASN A 146 -14.72 7.28 -22.18
N SER A 147 -13.91 7.08 -21.15
CA SER A 147 -12.79 6.16 -21.17
C SER A 147 -12.94 5.08 -20.11
N ALA A 148 -12.75 3.83 -20.50
CA ALA A 148 -12.54 2.71 -19.58
C ALA A 148 -11.03 2.56 -19.33
N LEU A 149 -10.61 2.63 -18.08
CA LEU A 149 -9.22 2.45 -17.66
C LEU A 149 -9.04 1.12 -16.94
N LEU A 150 -7.85 0.52 -17.11
CA LEU A 150 -7.41 -0.69 -16.41
C LEU A 150 -6.14 -0.37 -15.62
N VAL A 151 -6.20 -0.62 -14.33
CA VAL A 151 -5.07 -0.52 -13.40
C VAL A 151 -4.66 -1.92 -12.95
N ASP A 152 -3.35 -2.18 -12.93
CA ASP A 152 -2.78 -3.44 -12.48
C ASP A 152 -2.57 -3.51 -10.96
N ARG A 153 -2.14 -4.69 -10.48
CA ARG A 153 -1.88 -4.97 -9.06
C ARG A 153 -0.75 -4.14 -8.45
N LYS A 154 0.07 -3.48 -9.27
CA LYS A 154 1.15 -2.58 -8.84
C LYS A 154 0.69 -1.12 -8.81
N GLY A 155 -0.56 -0.85 -9.17
CA GLY A 155 -1.11 0.50 -9.28
C GLY A 155 -0.74 1.21 -10.58
N GLN A 156 -0.27 0.48 -11.60
CA GLN A 156 0.07 1.06 -12.91
C GLN A 156 -1.15 1.03 -13.82
N ILE A 157 -1.37 2.13 -14.56
CA ILE A 157 -2.38 2.17 -15.62
C ILE A 157 -1.82 1.38 -16.80
N VAL A 158 -2.39 0.21 -17.07
CA VAL A 158 -1.92 -0.72 -18.11
C VAL A 158 -2.85 -0.77 -19.33
N GLY A 159 -3.98 -0.08 -19.28
CA GLY A 159 -4.89 0.04 -20.41
C GLY A 159 -5.82 1.25 -20.30
N GLN A 160 -6.15 1.79 -21.46
CA GLN A 160 -7.17 2.82 -21.65
C GLN A 160 -7.91 2.55 -22.96
N PHE A 161 -9.24 2.58 -22.91
CA PHE A 161 -10.11 2.43 -24.06
C PHE A 161 -11.13 3.57 -24.11
N ASN A 162 -11.15 4.32 -25.21
CA ASN A 162 -12.09 5.41 -25.41
C ASN A 162 -13.32 4.87 -26.17
N LYS A 163 -14.53 5.13 -25.66
CA LYS A 163 -15.79 4.72 -26.28
C LYS A 163 -15.88 5.28 -27.72
N MET A 164 -15.92 4.38 -28.70
CA MET A 164 -15.95 4.74 -30.13
C MET A 164 -17.28 5.32 -30.58
N HIS A 165 -18.39 4.87 -29.98
CA HIS A 165 -19.74 5.32 -30.30
C HIS A 165 -20.40 5.88 -29.03
N PRO A 166 -20.17 7.17 -28.70
CA PRO A 166 -20.88 7.82 -27.61
C PRO A 166 -22.38 7.86 -27.92
N THR A 167 -23.19 7.48 -26.96
CA THR A 167 -24.62 7.76 -26.99
C THR A 167 -24.84 9.19 -26.51
N GLU A 168 -25.84 9.86 -27.06
CA GLU A 168 -26.30 11.15 -26.54
C GLU A 168 -26.68 10.99 -25.06
N ASN A 169 -26.23 11.94 -24.23
CA ASN A 169 -26.45 11.97 -22.78
C ASN A 169 -26.85 13.39 -22.37
#